data_AF-A0A9N8WMS7-F1
#
_entry.id   AF-A0A9N8WMS7-F1
#
_cell.length_a   1.000
_cell.length_b   1.000
_cell.length_c   1.000
_cell.angle_alpha   90.00
_cell.angle_beta   90.00
_cell.angle_gamma   90.00
#
_symmetry.space_group_name_H-M   'P 1'
#
loop_
_entity.id
_entity.type
_entity.pdbx_description
1 polymer ?
#
loop_
_entity_poly.entity_id
_entity_poly.type
_entity_poly.pdbx_seq_one_letter_code
_entity_poly.pdbx_strand_id
1 'polypeptide(L)'
;MRPKSKPKNTIFDARRLIGQRFSDRDVQNDIKHFLFKIINKDDKPVIQVKVKGKEKIFTPEEISAMCLLALMMQVTKEANMKQLQYLIF
;
A
#
# COMPACT_ATOMS: atom_id res chain seq x y z
N MET A 1 -18.90 23.00 10.34
CA MET A 1 -17.52 22.75 9.86
C MET A 1 -17.34 21.24 9.71
N ARG A 2 -17.31 20.67 8.50
CA ARG A 2 -17.11 19.21 8.34
C ARG A 2 -15.65 18.87 8.65
N PRO A 3 -15.34 17.94 9.57
CA PRO A 3 -13.96 17.49 9.72
C PRO A 3 -13.52 16.87 8.39
N LYS A 4 -12.41 17.35 7.81
CA LYS A 4 -11.74 16.67 6.70
C LYS A 4 -11.31 15.30 7.22
N SER A 5 -12.15 14.29 7.02
CA SER A 5 -11.85 12.90 7.31
C SER A 5 -10.62 12.51 6.48
N LYS A 6 -9.43 12.50 7.09
CA LYS A 6 -8.25 11.91 6.44
C LYS A 6 -8.60 10.45 6.16
N PRO A 7 -8.61 10.00 4.91
CA PRO A 7 -8.88 8.59 4.63
C PRO A 7 -7.73 7.77 5.22
N LYS A 8 -7.96 7.17 6.40
CA LYS A 8 -6.98 6.31 7.10
C LYS A 8 -6.56 5.07 6.29
N ASN A 9 -7.26 4.82 5.19
CA ASN A 9 -7.08 3.66 4.32
C ASN A 9 -6.44 4.04 2.97
N THR A 10 -5.99 5.29 2.78
CA THR A 10 -5.24 5.68 1.58
C THR A 10 -3.75 5.50 1.84
N ILE A 11 -3.17 4.50 1.17
CA ILE A 11 -1.74 4.21 1.24
C ILE A 11 -1.05 4.93 0.09
N PHE A 12 0.02 5.66 0.40
CA PHE A 12 0.87 6.38 -0.55
C PHE A 12 2.33 6.18 -0.16
N ASP A 13 3.25 6.37 -1.10
CA ASP A 13 4.70 6.30 -0.86
C ASP A 13 5.22 5.00 -0.23
N ALA A 14 4.47 3.89 -0.33
CA ALA A 14 4.88 2.57 0.17
C ALA A 14 6.25 2.14 -0.38
N ARG A 15 6.63 2.59 -1.58
CA ARG A 15 7.96 2.35 -2.18
C ARG A 15 9.14 2.80 -1.30
N ARG A 16 8.95 3.78 -0.41
CA ARG A 16 10.00 4.26 0.53
C ARG A 16 10.38 3.20 1.56
N LEU A 17 9.51 2.23 1.80
CA LEU A 17 9.70 1.16 2.79
C LEU A 17 10.31 -0.11 2.20
N ILE A 18 10.39 -0.22 0.87
CA ILE A 18 10.92 -1.41 0.19
C ILE A 18 12.42 -1.54 0.48
N GLY A 19 12.84 -2.71 0.94
CA GLY A 19 14.25 -3.01 1.23
C GLY A 19 14.81 -2.40 2.52
N GLN A 20 14.03 -1.62 3.25
CA GLN A 20 14.45 -0.98 4.50
C GLN A 20 14.13 -1.86 5.71
N ARG A 21 14.84 -1.63 6.83
CA ARG A 21 14.53 -2.28 8.10
C ARG A 21 13.63 -1.41 8.94
N PHE A 22 12.76 -2.04 9.74
CA PHE A 22 11.89 -1.29 10.63
C PHE A 22 12.71 -0.50 11.65
N SER A 23 13.84 -1.03 12.12
CA SER A 23 14.73 -0.36 13.07
C SER A 23 15.43 0.90 12.53
N ASP A 24 15.45 1.12 11.22
CA ASP A 24 16.21 2.22 10.62
C ASP A 24 15.66 3.58 11.05
N ARG A 25 16.54 4.51 11.42
CA ARG A 25 16.16 5.84 11.93
C ARG A 25 15.32 6.62 10.93
N ASP A 26 15.66 6.51 9.64
CA ASP A 26 14.92 7.18 8.56
C ASP A 26 13.51 6.61 8.41
N VAL A 27 13.37 5.28 8.50
CA VAL A 27 12.06 4.61 8.49
C VAL A 27 11.21 5.05 9.69
N GLN A 28 11.80 5.12 10.89
CA GLN A 28 11.10 5.60 12.09
C GLN A 28 10.65 7.07 11.98
N ASN A 29 11.37 7.90 11.24
CA ASN A 29 10.94 9.27 10.97
C ASN A 29 9.80 9.29 9.95
N ASP A 30 9.92 8.55 8.85
CA ASP A 30 8.88 8.45 7.81
C ASP A 30 7.55 7.91 8.36
N ILE A 31 7.60 6.91 9.26
CA ILE A 31 6.42 6.34 9.94
C ILE A 31 5.53 7.41 10.58
N LYS A 32 6.12 8.48 11.14
CA LYS A 32 5.38 9.56 11.80
C LYS A 32 4.56 10.42 10.83
N HIS A 33 4.95 10.44 9.56
CA HIS A 33 4.31 11.24 8.53
C HIS A 33 3.22 10.48 7.78
N PHE A 34 3.24 9.14 7.81
CA PHE A 34 2.22 8.33 7.17
C PHE A 34 0.87 8.40 7.89
N LEU A 35 -0.20 8.38 7.09
CA LEU A 35 -1.59 8.40 7.59
C LEU A 35 -2.15 6.99 7.85
N PHE A 36 -1.33 5.97 7.64
CA PHE A 36 -1.62 4.55 7.83
C PHE A 36 -0.63 3.95 8.83
N LYS A 37 -1.01 2.83 9.43
CA LYS A 37 -0.20 2.19 10.46
C LYS A 37 0.88 1.31 9.81
N ILE A 38 2.11 1.47 10.26
CA ILE A 38 3.22 0.57 9.94
C ILE A 38 3.61 -0.15 11.21
N ILE A 39 3.81 -1.46 11.12
CA ILE A 39 4.21 -2.32 12.22
C ILE A 39 5.51 -3.05 11.86
N ASN A 40 6.21 -3.50 12.89
CA ASN A 40 7.38 -4.34 12.74
C ASN A 40 6.95 -5.81 12.58
N LYS A 41 7.46 -6.48 11.55
CA LYS A 41 7.38 -7.93 11.41
C LYS A 41 8.77 -8.46 11.06
N ASP A 42 9.44 -9.09 12.01
CA ASP A 42 10.79 -9.66 11.83
C ASP A 42 11.81 -8.63 11.31
N ASP A 43 11.79 -7.43 11.90
CA ASP A 43 12.58 -6.25 11.50
C ASP A 43 12.26 -5.68 10.11
N LYS A 44 11.13 -6.09 9.53
CA LYS A 44 10.63 -5.54 8.26
C LYS A 44 9.43 -4.63 8.50
N PRO A 45 9.39 -3.44 7.87
CA PRO A 45 8.24 -2.56 7.96
C PRO A 45 7.09 -3.11 7.11
N VAL A 46 5.95 -3.39 7.75
CA VAL A 46 4.73 -3.84 7.06
C VAL A 46 3.55 -2.94 7.38
N ILE A 47 2.62 -2.82 6.44
CA ILE A 47 1.51 -1.88 6.48
C ILE A 47 0.27 -2.59 7.02
N GLN A 48 -0.31 -2.07 8.09
CA GLN A 48 -1.53 -2.59 8.71
C GLN A 48 -2.72 -1.70 8.35
N VAL A 49 -3.74 -2.28 7.71
CA VAL A 49 -4.97 -1.59 7.34
C VAL A 49 -6.21 -2.36 7.74
N LYS A 50 -7.31 -1.65 7.96
CA LYS A 50 -8.61 -2.23 8.29
C LYS A 50 -9.48 -2.31 7.04
N VAL A 51 -9.71 -3.53 6.55
CA VAL A 51 -10.54 -3.82 5.38
C VAL A 51 -11.82 -4.49 5.84
N LYS A 52 -12.97 -3.84 5.61
CA LYS A 52 -14.31 -4.37 5.97
C LYS A 52 -14.38 -4.86 7.42
N GLY A 53 -13.80 -4.10 8.35
CA GLY A 53 -13.81 -4.44 9.77
C GLY A 53 -12.68 -5.37 10.23
N LYS A 54 -11.98 -6.04 9.31
CA LYS A 54 -10.87 -6.96 9.62
C LYS A 54 -9.52 -6.29 9.40
N GLU A 55 -8.58 -6.54 10.30
CA GLU A 55 -7.20 -6.11 10.13
C GLU A 55 -6.50 -7.00 9.12
N LYS A 56 -5.81 -6.38 8.17
CA LYS A 56 -4.94 -7.04 7.20
C LYS A 56 -3.57 -6.38 7.22
N ILE A 57 -2.56 -7.21 7.01
CA ILE A 57 -1.16 -6.79 6.94
C ILE A 57 -0.70 -7.02 5.51
N PHE A 58 -0.03 -6.02 4.95
CA PHE A 58 0.55 -6.06 3.61
C PHE A 58 2.00 -5.62 3.67
N THR A 59 2.83 -6.25 2.88
CA THR A 59 4.18 -5.80 2.60
C THR A 59 4.16 -4.57 1.67
N PRO A 60 5.19 -3.70 1.73
CA PRO A 60 5.33 -2.59 0.79
C PRO A 60 5.28 -3.02 -0.70
N GLU A 61 5.80 -4.21 -1.00
CA GLU A 61 5.81 -4.83 -2.32
C GLU A 61 4.40 -5.21 -2.78
N GLU A 62 3.60 -5.86 -1.92
CA GLU A 62 2.19 -6.18 -2.21
C GLU A 62 1.37 -4.92 -2.49
N ILE A 63 1.57 -3.85 -1.71
CA ILE A 63 0.89 -2.57 -1.97
C ILE A 63 1.30 -1.98 -3.32
N SER A 64 2.59 -2.05 -3.67
CA SER A 64 3.08 -1.56 -4.96
C SER A 64 2.48 -2.36 -6.12
N ALA A 65 2.41 -3.70 -6.00
CA ALA A 65 1.76 -4.56 -6.98
C ALA A 65 0.26 -4.25 -7.14
N MET A 66 -0.47 -4.03 -6.04
CA MET A 66 -1.88 -3.64 -6.08
C MET A 66 -2.08 -2.27 -6.74
N CYS A 67 -1.17 -1.32 -6.50
CA CYS A 67 -1.21 -0.02 -7.15
C CYS A 67 -0.98 -0.14 -8.65
N LEU A 68 0.03 -0.90 -9.08
CA LEU A 68 0.30 -1.19 -10.49
C LEU A 68 -0.90 -1.85 -11.17
N LEU A 69 -1.50 -2.86 -10.52
CA LEU A 69 -2.69 -3.52 -11.05
C LEU A 69 -3.87 -2.53 -11.16
N ALA A 70 -4.07 -1.67 -10.17
CA ALA A 70 -5.12 -0.65 -10.20
C ALA A 70 -4.90 0.41 -11.30
N LEU A 71 -3.64 0.78 -11.57
CA LEU A 71 -3.28 1.67 -12.68
C LEU A 71 -3.48 0.98 -14.03
N MET A 72 -3.00 -0.27 -14.18
CA MET A 72 -3.25 -1.08 -15.37
C MET A 72 -4.75 -1.21 -15.65
N MET A 73 -5.56 -1.55 -14.64
CA MET A 73 -7.01 -1.65 -14.79
C MET A 73 -7.67 -0.33 -15.20
N GLN A 74 -7.15 0.82 -14.75
CA GLN A 74 -7.66 2.12 -15.19
C GLN A 74 -7.34 2.37 -16.67
N VAL A 75 -6.11 2.08 -17.09
CA VAL A 75 -5.68 2.20 -18.49
C VAL A 75 -6.40 1.18 -19.40
N THR A 76 -6.62 -0.06 -18.95
CA THR A 76 -7.30 -1.10 -19.73
C THR A 76 -8.82 -1.02 -19.69
N LYS A 77 -9.41 -0.26 -18.75
CA LYS A 77 -10.83 0.10 -18.87
C LYS A 77 -11.07 0.96 -20.12
N GLU A 78 -10.07 1.72 -20.56
CA GLU A 78 -10.06 2.39 -21.87
C GLU A 78 -9.58 1.46 -22.99
N ALA A 79 -8.68 0.50 -22.71
CA ALA A 79 -8.18 -0.49 -23.66
C ALA A 79 -8.57 -1.95 -23.28
N ASN A 80 -9.77 -2.36 -23.68
CA ASN A 80 -10.25 -3.75 -23.82
C ASN A 80 -9.80 -4.78 -22.75
N MET A 81 -10.71 -5.05 -21.81
CA MET A 81 -10.69 -6.06 -20.73
C MET A 81 -10.25 -7.50 -21.08
N LYS A 82 -10.01 -7.85 -22.35
CA LYS A 82 -9.62 -9.21 -22.78
C LYS A 82 -8.12 -9.49 -22.68
N GLN A 83 -7.27 -8.46 -22.70
CA GLN A 83 -5.82 -8.66 -22.83
C GLN A 83 -5.13 -9.02 -21.50
N LEU A 84 -5.73 -8.65 -20.36
CA LEU A 84 -5.19 -8.95 -19.02
C LEU A 84 -5.40 -10.42 -18.59
N GLN A 85 -6.34 -11.15 -19.20
CA GLN A 85 -6.55 -12.56 -18.89
C GLN A 85 -5.40 -13.45 -19.40
N TYR A 86 -4.65 -12.98 -20.42
CA TYR A 86 -3.54 -13.71 -21.03
C TYR A 86 -2.20 -13.57 -20.28
N LEU A 87 -2.12 -12.73 -19.25
CA LEU A 87 -0.90 -12.54 -18.47
C LEU A 87 -0.92 -13.24 -17.10
N ILE A 88 -2.01 -13.94 -16.79
CA ILE A 88 -2.21 -14.66 -15.52
C ILE A 88 -2.23 -16.20 -15.73
N PHE A 89 -1.95 -16.67 -16.94
CA PHE A 89 -1.63 -18.08 -17.24
C PHE A 89 -0.44 -18.16 -18.18
#